data_AF-A0A2T4FL22-F1
#
_entry.id   AF-A0A2T4FL22-F1
#
_cell.length_a   1.000
_cell.length_b   1.000
_cell.length_c   1.000
_cell.angle_alpha   90.00
_cell.angle_beta   90.00
_cell.angle_gamma   90.00
#
_symmetry.space_group_name_H-M   'P 1'
#
loop_
_entity.id
_entity.type
_entity.pdbx_description
1 polymer ?
#
loop_
_entity_poly.entity_id
_entity_poly.type
_entity_poly.pdbx_seq_one_letter_code
_entity_poly.pdbx_strand_id
1 'polypeptide(L)'
;MTKTADISIASHVRRLARAHHVTAERDGISRMAAAITSLAGDVVELDGVEQLLVNLKRKGVLSKSETLALQGSYLKEKRRSKKKLSA
;
A
#
# COMPACT_ATOMS: atom_id res chain seq x y z
N MET A 1 25.23 -9.52 16.75
CA MET A 1 25.03 -8.25 16.01
C MET A 1 24.48 -8.57 14.62
N THR A 2 23.17 -8.49 14.41
CA THR A 2 22.58 -8.47 13.07
C THR A 2 21.92 -7.11 12.90
N LYS A 3 22.59 -6.23 12.18
CA LYS A 3 22.07 -4.93 11.78
C LYS A 3 20.94 -5.20 10.80
N THR A 4 19.73 -5.44 11.30
CA THR A 4 18.50 -5.39 10.51
C THR A 4 18.43 -3.94 10.03
N ALA A 5 18.96 -3.66 8.85
CA ALA A 5 18.75 -2.37 8.19
C ALA A 5 17.24 -2.11 8.26
N ASP A 6 16.83 -0.99 8.84
CA ASP A 6 15.42 -0.61 8.99
C ASP A 6 14.69 -0.87 7.66
N ILE A 7 13.98 -1.99 7.58
CA ILE A 7 13.32 -2.39 6.35
C ILE A 7 12.14 -1.44 6.23
N SER A 8 12.18 -0.57 5.22
CA SER A 8 11.10 0.37 4.95
C SER A 8 9.77 -0.39 4.84
N ILE A 9 8.66 0.25 5.23
CA ILE A 9 7.32 -0.30 5.14
C ILE A 9 7.03 -0.70 3.69
N ALA A 10 7.41 0.12 2.72
CA ALA A 10 7.28 -0.23 1.30
C ALA A 10 8.01 -1.55 0.95
N SER A 11 9.21 -1.74 1.47
CA SER A 11 10.03 -2.94 1.23
C SER A 11 9.44 -4.17 1.89
N HIS A 12 8.89 -4.02 3.10
CA HIS A 12 8.16 -5.06 3.81
C HIS A 12 6.91 -5.50 3.03
N VAL A 13 6.05 -4.54 2.62
CA VAL A 13 4.83 -4.83 1.85
C VAL A 13 5.16 -5.51 0.52
N ARG A 14 6.18 -5.04 -0.20
CA ARG A 14 6.61 -5.69 -1.46
C ARG A 14 7.12 -7.11 -1.25
N ARG A 15 7.83 -7.38 -0.15
CA ARG A 15 8.30 -8.74 0.17
C ARG A 15 7.12 -9.65 0.49
N LEU A 16 6.16 -9.17 1.27
CA LEU A 16 4.94 -9.91 1.59
C LEU A 16 4.14 -10.22 0.32
N ALA A 17 3.95 -9.22 -0.55
CA ALA A 17 3.29 -9.40 -1.83
C ALA A 17 3.95 -10.47 -2.70
N ARG A 18 5.28 -10.45 -2.82
CA ARG A 18 6.03 -11.48 -3.57
C ARG A 18 5.85 -12.88 -2.99
N ALA A 19 5.93 -13.03 -1.66
CA ALA A 19 5.77 -14.31 -0.99
C ALA A 19 4.38 -14.95 -1.25
N HIS A 20 3.35 -14.12 -1.43
CA HIS A 20 1.98 -14.57 -1.69
C HIS A 20 1.52 -14.44 -3.15
N HIS A 21 2.45 -14.17 -4.09
CA HIS A 21 2.16 -13.99 -5.52
C HIS A 21 1.02 -12.97 -5.75
N VAL A 22 1.13 -11.81 -5.07
CA VAL A 22 0.21 -10.69 -5.20
C VAL A 22 0.89 -9.57 -5.99
N THR A 23 0.22 -9.10 -7.05
CA THR A 23 0.67 -7.99 -7.87
C THR A 23 -0.05 -6.70 -7.48
N ALA A 24 0.48 -5.56 -7.93
CA ALA A 24 -0.15 -4.25 -7.76
C ALA A 24 -1.18 -3.93 -8.86
N GLU A 25 -1.60 -4.93 -9.64
CA GLU A 25 -2.58 -4.70 -10.71
C GLU A 25 -3.96 -4.43 -10.10
N ARG A 26 -4.66 -3.44 -10.66
CA ARG A 26 -6.03 -3.14 -10.28
C ARG A 26 -6.95 -4.18 -10.90
N ASP A 27 -7.80 -4.80 -10.09
CA ASP A 27 -8.87 -5.67 -10.57
C ASP A 27 -10.12 -4.86 -10.96
N GLY A 28 -11.16 -5.55 -11.47
CA GLY A 28 -12.41 -4.91 -11.88
C GLY A 28 -13.09 -4.14 -10.74
N ILE A 29 -13.04 -4.68 -9.51
CA ILE A 29 -13.61 -4.04 -8.33
C ILE A 29 -12.83 -2.76 -7.98
N SER A 30 -11.50 -2.79 -7.99
CA SER A 30 -10.65 -1.63 -7.70
C SER A 30 -10.78 -0.52 -8.75
N ARG A 31 -11.09 -0.87 -10.01
CA ARG A 31 -11.41 0.10 -11.07
C ARG A 31 -12.80 0.70 -10.87
N MET A 32 -13.79 -0.14 -10.56
CA MET A 32 -15.15 0.33 -10.27
C MET A 32 -15.17 1.27 -9.06
N ALA A 33 -14.44 0.93 -7.98
CA ALA A 33 -14.31 1.79 -6.81
C ALA A 33 -13.73 3.17 -7.19
N ALA A 34 -12.68 3.20 -8.01
CA ALA A 34 -12.09 4.46 -8.49
C ALA A 34 -13.06 5.28 -9.35
N ALA A 35 -13.83 4.63 -10.22
CA ALA A 35 -14.82 5.30 -11.04
C ALA A 35 -15.94 5.90 -10.19
N ILE A 36 -16.46 5.15 -9.21
CA ILE A 36 -17.50 5.63 -8.30
C ILE A 36 -17.00 6.81 -7.47
N THR A 37 -15.81 6.72 -6.89
CA THR A 37 -15.25 7.85 -6.11
C THR A 37 -15.04 9.07 -7.00
N SER A 38 -14.53 8.88 -8.22
CA SER A 38 -14.34 9.97 -9.18
C SER A 38 -15.66 10.65 -9.55
N LEU A 39 -16.74 9.90 -9.73
CA LEU A 39 -18.08 10.44 -9.99
C LEU A 39 -18.64 11.22 -8.81
N ALA A 40 -18.27 10.86 -7.58
CA ALA A 40 -18.60 11.60 -6.37
C ALA A 40 -17.76 12.88 -6.17
N GLY A 41 -16.83 13.17 -7.09
CA GLY A 41 -15.90 14.29 -6.98
C GLY A 41 -14.60 13.98 -6.23
N ASP A 42 -14.42 12.73 -5.78
CA ASP A 42 -13.24 12.28 -5.04
C ASP A 42 -12.26 11.54 -5.96
N VAL A 43 -11.12 12.17 -6.26
CA VAL A 43 -10.04 11.52 -7.00
C VAL A 43 -9.19 10.67 -6.06
N VAL A 44 -9.25 9.35 -6.21
CA VAL A 44 -8.49 8.39 -5.41
C VAL A 44 -7.45 7.67 -6.27
N GLU A 45 -6.22 8.15 -6.20
CA GLU A 45 -5.06 7.49 -6.81
C GLU A 45 -4.24 6.77 -5.74
N LEU A 46 -4.08 5.45 -5.93
CA LEU A 46 -3.25 4.62 -5.08
C LEU A 46 -1.91 4.39 -5.79
N ASP A 47 -0.82 4.59 -5.05
CA ASP A 47 0.48 4.14 -5.52
C ASP A 47 0.60 2.60 -5.48
N GLY A 48 1.67 2.07 -6.05
CA GLY A 48 1.87 0.62 -6.13
C GLY A 48 1.90 -0.08 -4.76
N VAL A 49 2.36 0.57 -3.69
CA VAL A 49 2.38 -0.03 -2.35
C VAL A 49 0.98 -0.01 -1.74
N GLU A 50 0.25 1.10 -1.91
CA GLU A 50 -1.13 1.23 -1.47
C GLU A 50 -2.04 0.20 -2.18
N GLN A 51 -1.83 -0.02 -3.48
CA GLN A 51 -2.57 -1.04 -4.24
C GLN A 51 -2.20 -2.47 -3.81
N LEU A 52 -0.94 -2.74 -3.45
CA LEU A 52 -0.54 -4.03 -2.88
C LEU A 52 -1.25 -4.31 -1.56
N LEU A 53 -1.39 -3.31 -0.68
CA LEU A 53 -2.11 -3.46 0.59
C LEU A 53 -3.59 -3.81 0.37
N VAL A 54 -4.25 -3.16 -0.59
CA VAL A 54 -5.63 -3.51 -1.00
C VAL A 54 -5.71 -4.96 -1.48
N ASN A 55 -4.79 -5.36 -2.37
CA ASN A 55 -4.82 -6.70 -2.97
C ASN A 55 -4.48 -7.81 -1.96
N LEU A 56 -3.54 -7.56 -1.04
CA LEU A 56 -3.18 -8.49 0.04
C LEU A 56 -4.34 -8.70 1.01
N LYS A 57 -5.04 -7.63 1.40
CA LYS A 57 -6.26 -7.72 2.19
C LYS A 57 -7.32 -8.56 1.48
N ARG A 58 -7.55 -8.28 0.19
CA ARG A 58 -8.58 -8.97 -0.61
C ARG A 58 -8.30 -10.46 -0.78
N LYS A 59 -7.03 -10.86 -0.91
CA LYS A 59 -6.62 -12.27 -0.91
C LYS A 59 -6.65 -12.93 0.49
N GLY A 60 -6.98 -12.19 1.54
CA GLY A 60 -7.00 -12.70 2.91
C GLY A 60 -5.62 -12.87 3.56
N VAL A 61 -4.55 -12.37 2.91
CA VAL A 61 -3.19 -12.39 3.46
C VAL A 61 -3.04 -11.41 4.61
N LEU A 62 -3.76 -10.28 4.55
CA LEU A 62 -3.83 -9.29 5.62
C LEU A 62 -5.26 -9.16 6.12
N SER A 63 -5.41 -9.12 7.44
CA SER A 63 -6.65 -8.70 8.08
C SER A 63 -6.89 -7.19 7.90
N LYS A 64 -8.11 -6.74 8.23
CA LYS A 64 -8.47 -5.31 8.19
C LYS A 64 -7.57 -4.47 9.11
N SER A 65 -7.29 -4.96 10.31
CA SER A 65 -6.46 -4.26 11.31
C SER A 65 -5.00 -4.17 10.86
N GLU A 66 -4.42 -5.27 10.36
CA GLU A 66 -3.05 -5.28 9.84
C GLU A 66 -2.89 -4.36 8.63
N THR A 67 -3.86 -4.40 7.70
CA THR A 67 -3.87 -3.50 6.53
C THR A 67 -3.89 -2.04 6.97
N LEU A 68 -4.72 -1.69 7.96
CA LEU A 68 -4.83 -0.32 8.46
C LEU A 68 -3.53 0.13 9.16
N ALA A 69 -2.91 -0.74 9.95
CA ALA A 69 -1.65 -0.45 10.62
C ALA A 69 -0.50 -0.22 9.62
N LEU A 70 -0.40 -1.08 8.59
CA LEU A 70 0.59 -0.95 7.52
C LEU A 70 0.35 0.31 6.68
N GLN A 71 -0.91 0.61 6.33
CA GLN A 71 -1.27 1.83 5.60
C GLN A 71 -0.85 3.08 6.37
N GLY A 72 -1.19 3.16 7.67
CA GLY A 72 -0.80 4.28 8.53
C GLY A 72 0.71 4.46 8.64
N SER A 73 1.45 3.34 8.74
CA SER A 73 2.92 3.35 8.81
C SER A 73 3.54 3.79 7.47
N TYR A 74 3.00 3.31 6.36
CA TYR A 74 3.46 3.68 5.01
C TYR A 74 3.20 5.16 4.71
N LEU A 75 2.06 5.71 5.09
CA LEU A 75 1.78 7.14 4.93
C LEU A 75 2.78 8.01 5.71
N LYS A 76 3.21 7.58 6.90
CA LYS A 76 4.27 8.25 7.66
C LYS A 76 5.62 8.18 6.93
N GLU A 77 5.98 7.02 6.38
CA GLU A 77 7.18 6.82 5.57
C GLU A 77 7.19 7.71 4.31
N LYS A 78 6.06 7.75 3.58
CA LYS A 78 5.87 8.58 2.38
C LYS A 78 6.02 10.07 2.70
N ARG A 79 5.44 10.54 3.81
CA ARG A 79 5.60 11.93 4.27
C ARG A 79 7.04 12.26 4.64
N ARG A 80 7.76 11.38 5.35
CA ARG A 80 9.18 11.59 5.69
C ARG A 80 10.05 11.63 4.45
N SER A 81 9.79 10.75 3.48
CA SER A 81 10.54 10.71 2.22
C SER A 81 10.33 11.96 1.37
N LYS A 82 9.09 12.47 1.29
CA LYS A 82 8.79 13.75 0.62
C LYS A 82 9.54 14.93 1.26
N LYS A 83 9.57 15.02 2.60
CA LYS A 83 10.30 16.09 3.31
C LYS A 83 11.81 16.08 3.05
N LYS A 84 12.41 14.91 2.84
CA LYS A 84 13.85 14.80 2.50
C LYS A 84 14.18 15.27 1.09
N LEU A 85 13.22 15.21 0.16
CA LEU A 85 13.40 15.63 -1.23
C LEU A 85 13.19 17.14 -1.43
N SER A 86 12.55 17.81 -0.47
CA SER A 86 12.25 19.25 -0.50
C SER A 86 13.20 20.09 0.35
N ALA A 87 14.27 19.50 0.88
CA ALA A 87 15.28 20.12 1.74
C ALA A 87 16.63 20.08 1.04
#